data_AF-A0A2D5IBE2-F1
#
_entry.id   AF-A0A2D5IBE2-F1
#
_cell.length_a   1.000
_cell.length_b   1.000
_cell.length_c   1.000
_cell.angle_alpha   90.00
_cell.angle_beta   90.00
_cell.angle_gamma   90.00
#
_symmetry.space_group_name_H-M   'P 1'
#
loop_
_entity.id
_entity.type
_entity.pdbx_description
1 polymer ?
#
loop_
_entity_poly.entity_id
_entity_poly.type
_entity_poly.pdbx_seq_one_letter_code
_entity_poly.pdbx_strand_id
1 'polypeptide(L)' 'MKTPSKKSYTSLRLVLGDQLNLQHSWYGTVHKKVLYVIAELRQETGYVKHHTQKLCAFFAAMKGFANALSVRGHEV' A
#
# COMPACT_ATOMS: atom_id res chain seq x y z
N MET A 1 31.22 1.49 13.02
CA MET A 1 29.80 1.25 12.69
C MET A 1 29.37 2.27 11.65
N LYS A 2 28.96 1.84 10.44
CA LYS A 2 28.34 2.76 9.46
C LYS A 2 26.88 2.92 9.84
N THR A 3 26.46 4.11 10.23
CA THR A 3 25.06 4.46 10.44
C THR A 3 24.28 4.25 9.13
N PRO A 4 23.09 3.63 9.14
CA PRO A 4 22.30 3.49 7.93
C PRO A 4 21.95 4.88 7.40
N SER A 5 22.22 5.11 6.12
CA SER A 5 21.84 6.33 5.40
C SER A 5 20.33 6.55 5.53
N LYS A 6 19.92 7.75 5.96
CA LYS A 6 18.50 8.13 6.08
C LYS A 6 17.83 8.10 4.70
N LYS A 7 16.90 7.16 4.47
CA LYS A 7 16.09 7.14 3.24
C LYS A 7 15.30 8.44 3.14
N SER A 8 15.26 9.02 1.94
CA SER A 8 14.51 10.23 1.62
C SER A 8 13.63 9.97 0.40
N TYR A 9 12.34 10.24 0.54
CA TYR A 9 11.34 10.06 -0.51
C TYR A 9 10.95 11.41 -1.09
N THR A 10 10.76 11.47 -2.41
CA THR A 10 10.28 12.68 -3.12
C THR A 10 8.82 12.56 -3.55
N SER A 11 8.24 11.36 -3.45
CA SER A 11 6.86 11.12 -3.85
C SER A 11 6.21 10.08 -2.96
N LEU A 12 4.98 10.36 -2.53
CA LEU A 12 4.11 9.42 -1.83
C LEU A 12 2.98 9.01 -2.77
N ARG A 13 2.76 7.71 -2.91
CA ARG A 13 1.64 7.15 -3.69
C ARG A 13 0.66 6.50 -2.72
N LEU A 14 -0.42 7.20 -2.42
CA LEU A 14 -1.52 6.62 -1.65
C LEU A 14 -2.24 5.57 -2.51
N VAL A 15 -2.44 4.38 -1.97
CA VAL A 15 -3.20 3.29 -2.60
C VAL A 15 -4.40 2.98 -1.73
N LEU A 16 -5.59 3.16 -2.30
CA LEU A 16 -6.86 2.89 -1.62
C LEU A 16 -7.25 1.41 -1.71
N GLY A 17 -8.16 0.97 -0.83
CA GLY A 17 -8.57 -0.43 -0.73
C GLY A 17 -9.24 -1.00 -1.99
N ASP A 18 -9.72 -0.16 -2.90
CA ASP A 18 -10.34 -0.52 -4.18
C ASP A 18 -9.37 -0.42 -5.38
N GLN A 19 -8.14 0.06 -5.19
CA GLN A 19 -7.16 0.32 -6.26
C GLN A 19 -6.14 -0.83 -6.43
N LEU A 20 -6.47 -2.04 -6.00
CA LEU A 20 -5.55 -3.17 -5.87
C LEU A 20 -5.27 -3.89 -7.21
N ASN A 21 -4.77 -3.15 -8.21
CA ASN A 21 -4.43 -3.67 -9.54
C ASN A 21 -2.91 -3.72 -9.76
N LEU A 22 -2.33 -4.93 -9.74
CA LEU A 22 -0.89 -5.17 -9.91
C LEU A 22 -0.38 -4.90 -11.34
N GLN A 23 -1.28 -4.72 -12.32
CA GLN A 23 -0.93 -4.41 -13.71
C GLN A 23 -0.93 -2.90 -14.00
N HIS A 24 -1.22 -2.06 -13.00
CA HIS A 24 -1.20 -0.61 -13.17
C HIS A 24 0.22 -0.12 -13.51
N SER A 25 0.33 0.85 -14.43
CA SER A 25 1.60 1.36 -14.96
C SER A 25 2.56 1.88 -13.90
N TRP A 26 2.05 2.35 -12.76
CA TRP A 26 2.85 2.77 -11.61
C TRP A 26 3.83 1.73 -11.11
N TYR A 27 3.47 0.43 -11.22
CA TYR A 27 4.23 -0.67 -10.66
C TYR A 27 5.19 -1.32 -11.65
N GLY A 28 5.22 -0.85 -12.91
CA GLY A 28 6.10 -1.37 -13.95
C GLY A 28 7.59 -1.07 -13.71
N THR A 29 7.89 0.00 -12.96
CA THR A 29 9.26 0.43 -12.65
C THR A 29 9.41 0.74 -11.17
N VAL A 30 10.46 0.20 -10.55
CA VAL A 30 10.81 0.46 -9.15
C VAL A 30 11.60 1.77 -9.03
N HIS A 31 11.14 2.68 -8.17
CA HIS A 31 11.80 3.96 -7.91
C HIS A 31 12.14 4.12 -6.43
N LYS A 32 13.44 4.21 -6.09
CA LYS A 32 13.95 4.31 -4.71
C LYS A 32 13.48 5.54 -3.92
N LYS A 33 12.90 6.54 -4.60
CA LYS A 33 12.39 7.79 -4.00
C LYS A 33 10.86 7.84 -3.87
N VAL A 34 10.18 6.76 -4.25
CA VAL A 34 8.73 6.62 -4.15
C VAL A 34 8.42 5.70 -2.98
N LEU A 35 7.55 6.16 -2.07
CA LEU A 35 6.94 5.32 -1.04
C LEU A 35 5.46 5.16 -1.36
N TYR A 36 4.99 3.93 -1.46
CA TYR A 36 3.58 3.62 -1.53
C TYR A 36 3.01 3.54 -0.12
N VAL A 37 1.80 4.03 0.09
CA VAL A 37 1.16 4.03 1.41
C VAL A 37 -0.19 3.33 1.27
N ILE A 38 -0.36 2.26 2.04
CA ILE A 38 -1.60 1.53 2.20
C ILE A 38 -1.93 1.56 3.70
N ALA A 39 -3.12 2.02 4.07
CA ALA A 39 -3.49 2.20 5.47
C ALA A 39 -4.89 1.67 5.75
N GLU A 40 -5.02 0.91 6.84
CA GLU A 40 -6.30 0.51 7.41
C GLU A 40 -6.72 1.58 8.42
N LEU A 41 -7.77 2.34 8.11
CA LEU A 41 -8.19 3.51 8.90
C LEU A 41 -9.59 3.31 9.49
N ARG A 42 -9.76 3.74 10.75
CA ARG A 42 -11.07 3.65 11.44
C ARG A 42 -12.14 4.45 10.71
N GLN A 43 -11.82 5.64 10.19
CA GLN A 43 -12.77 6.46 9.45
C GLN A 43 -13.39 5.72 8.25
N GLU A 44 -12.59 4.91 7.54
CA GLU A 44 -13.03 4.13 6.37
C GLU A 44 -13.89 2.91 6.73
N THR A 45 -13.86 2.48 7.99
CA THR A 45 -14.68 1.35 8.47
C THR A 45 -15.96 1.79 9.19
N GLY A 46 -16.08 3.10 9.48
CA GLY A 46 -17.09 3.63 10.40
C GLY A 46 -18.12 4.55 9.76
N TYR A 47 -17.96 4.94 8.49
CA TYR A 47 -18.86 5.91 7.84
C TYR A 47 -20.23 5.32 7.49
N VAL A 48 -20.33 3.99 7.33
CA VAL A 48 -21.61 3.25 7.25
C VAL A 48 -21.49 1.90 7.96
N LYS A 49 -22.63 1.24 8.16
CA LYS A 49 -22.66 -0.16 8.60
C LYS A 49 -22.20 -1.07 7.46
N HIS A 50 -20.90 -1.41 7.46
CA HIS A 50 -20.35 -2.37 6.52
C HIS A 50 -20.65 -3.82 6.92
N HIS A 51 -20.76 -4.69 5.94
CA HIS A 51 -20.78 -6.12 6.16
C HIS A 51 -19.39 -6.59 6.64
N THR A 52 -19.31 -7.39 7.70
CA THR A 52 -18.02 -7.81 8.29
C THR A 52 -17.13 -8.52 7.28
N GLN A 53 -17.69 -9.42 6.45
CA GLN A 53 -16.92 -10.10 5.41
C GLN A 53 -16.34 -9.14 4.36
N LYS A 54 -17.03 -8.03 4.06
CA LYS A 54 -16.50 -7.00 3.16
C LYS A 54 -15.21 -6.43 3.76
N LEU A 55 -15.26 -5.96 5.01
CA LEU A 55 -14.07 -5.39 5.67
C LEU A 55 -12.91 -6.39 5.73
N CYS A 56 -13.19 -7.63 6.13
CA CYS A 56 -12.16 -8.68 6.16
C CYS A 56 -11.55 -8.94 4.78
N ALA A 57 -12.36 -8.99 3.72
CA ALA A 57 -11.90 -9.20 2.36
C ALA A 57 -11.01 -8.04 1.87
N PHE A 58 -11.41 -6.79 2.13
CA PHE A 58 -10.63 -5.61 1.76
C PHE A 58 -9.27 -5.58 2.48
N PHE A 59 -9.23 -5.80 3.80
CA PHE A 59 -7.96 -5.82 4.55
C PHE A 59 -7.05 -6.98 4.13
N ALA A 60 -7.61 -8.18 3.91
CA ALA A 60 -6.84 -9.30 3.38
C ALA A 60 -6.25 -8.99 1.99
N ALA A 61 -7.04 -8.38 1.11
CA ALA A 61 -6.58 -7.99 -0.23
C ALA A 61 -5.51 -6.89 -0.17
N MET A 62 -5.71 -5.84 0.65
CA MET A 62 -4.75 -4.75 0.85
C MET A 62 -3.40 -5.27 1.36
N LYS A 63 -3.42 -6.17 2.36
CA LYS A 63 -2.22 -6.83 2.88
C LYS A 63 -1.52 -7.69 1.82
N GLY A 64 -2.29 -8.48 1.06
CA GLY A 64 -1.75 -9.29 -0.04
C GLY A 64 -1.11 -8.42 -1.12
N PHE A 65 -1.74 -7.29 -1.45
CA PHE A 65 -1.24 -6.34 -2.43
C PHE A 65 0.04 -5.65 -1.96
N ALA A 66 0.09 -5.19 -0.72
CA ALA A 66 1.29 -4.59 -0.10
C ALA A 66 2.48 -5.56 -0.15
N ASN A 67 2.26 -6.82 0.22
CA ASN A 67 3.27 -7.88 0.14
C ASN A 67 3.75 -8.10 -1.30
N ALA A 68 2.83 -8.16 -2.27
CA ALA A 68 3.18 -8.34 -3.67
C ALA A 68 4.04 -7.19 -4.22
N LEU A 69 3.74 -5.94 -3.82
CA LEU A 69 4.55 -4.78 -4.18
C LEU A 69 5.94 -4.83 -3.52
N SER A 70 6.01 -5.19 -2.24
CA SER A 70 7.28 -5.33 -1.50
C SER A 70 8.18 -6.40 -2.11
N VAL A 71 7.63 -7.57 -2.45
CA VAL A 71 8.35 -8.66 -3.14
C VAL A 71 8.87 -8.22 -4.52
N ARG A 72 8.16 -7.34 -5.22
CA ARG A 72 8.59 -6.72 -6.48
C ARG A 72 9.63 -5.60 -6.31
N GLY A 73 10.04 -5.30 -5.08
CA GLY A 73 11.08 -4.32 -4.76
C GLY A 73 10.58 -2.89 -4.58
N HIS A 74 9.26 -2.65 -4.58
CA HIS A 74 8.71 -1.34 -4.23
C HIS A 74 8.77 -1.11 -2.72
N GLU A 75 8.96 0.14 -2.30
CA GLU A 75 8.87 0.53 -0.88
C GLU A 75 7.40 0.82 -0.55
N VAL A 76 6.82 0.04 0.35
CA VAL A 76 5.42 0.09 0.80
C VAL A 76 5.38 0.07 2.32
#